data_AF-A0A7L3HKE3-F1
#
_entry.id   AF-A0A7L3HKE3-F1
#
_cell.length_a   1.000
_cell.length_b   1.000
_cell.length_c   1.000
_cell.angle_alpha   90.00
_cell.angle_beta   90.00
_cell.angle_gamma   90.00
#
_symmetry.space_group_name_H-M   'P 1'
#
loop_
_entity.id
_entity.type
_entity.pdbx_description
1 polymer ?
#
loop_
_entity_poly.entity_id
_entity_poly.type
_entity_poly.pdbx_seq_one_letter_code
_entity_poly.pdbx_strand_id
1 'polypeptide(L)'
;MEKTLNRIHPVSDPEAVYFLQVSWEKDLGTGFSLLLSDCQCAWTGKVSEADISREAADIEMDREKYVEELRKALIAGEESAGKYNFVIS
;
A
#
# COMPACT_ATOMS: atom_id res chain seq x y z
N MET A 1 5.17 -2.40 16.17
CA MET A 1 4.43 -1.42 15.36
C MET A 1 5.36 -0.42 14.68
N GLU A 2 5.57 -0.62 13.39
CA GLU A 2 6.21 0.32 12.47
C GLU A 2 5.15 1.02 11.61
N LYS A 3 5.48 2.20 11.08
CA LYS A 3 4.63 2.92 10.14
C LYS A 3 5.44 3.75 9.17
N THR A 4 4.89 3.94 7.97
CA THR A 4 5.40 4.87 6.96
C THR A 4 4.27 5.79 6.50
N LEU A 5 4.63 6.95 5.97
CA LEU A 5 3.71 7.91 5.37
C LEU A 5 4.27 8.30 4.00
N ASN A 6 3.51 8.00 2.95
CA ASN A 6 3.90 8.26 1.58
C ASN A 6 2.92 9.22 0.92
N ARG A 7 3.45 10.18 0.16
CA ARG A 7 2.65 11.03 -0.71
C ARG A 7 2.42 10.30 -2.03
N ILE A 8 1.16 10.23 -2.48
CA ILE A 8 0.79 9.58 -3.75
C ILE A 8 -0.09 10.52 -4.58
N HIS A 9 -0.05 10.32 -5.91
CA HIS A 9 -0.91 11.01 -6.88
C HIS A 9 -1.76 9.96 -7.59
N PRO A 10 -3.06 9.89 -7.31
CA PRO A 10 -3.94 8.91 -7.95
C PRO A 10 -4.03 9.17 -9.46
N VAL A 11 -4.08 8.11 -10.26
CA VAL A 11 -4.23 8.26 -11.73
C VAL A 11 -5.60 8.83 -12.10
N SER A 12 -6.62 8.62 -11.24
CA SER A 12 -7.96 9.20 -11.42
C SER A 12 -7.99 10.72 -11.26
N ASP A 13 -7.07 11.28 -10.47
CA ASP A 13 -6.91 12.72 -10.26
C ASP A 13 -5.43 13.07 -10.00
N PRO A 14 -4.62 13.24 -11.07
CA PRO A 14 -3.17 13.41 -10.95
C PRO A 14 -2.72 14.69 -10.22
N GLU A 15 -3.58 15.71 -10.19
CA GLU A 15 -3.31 16.98 -9.52
C GLU A 15 -3.62 16.90 -8.01
N ALA A 16 -4.44 15.94 -7.60
CA ALA A 16 -4.75 15.72 -6.20
C ALA A 16 -3.60 15.03 -5.47
N VAL A 17 -3.32 15.54 -4.27
CA VAL A 17 -2.28 15.00 -3.39
C VAL A 17 -2.95 14.21 -2.28
N TYR A 18 -2.66 12.91 -2.25
CA TYR A 18 -3.10 12.02 -1.18
C TYR A 18 -1.92 11.60 -0.31
N PHE A 19 -2.22 11.32 0.94
CA PHE A 19 -1.28 10.76 1.91
C PHE A 19 -1.73 9.35 2.28
N LEU A 20 -0.84 8.39 2.02
CA LEU A 20 -1.02 6.99 2.37
C LEU A 20 -0.11 6.64 3.55
N GLN A 21 -0.71 6.41 4.71
CA GLN A 21 -0.04 5.83 5.86
C GLN A 21 -0.23 4.32 5.85
N VAL A 22 0.86 3.57 6.02
CA VAL A 22 0.85 2.12 6.14
C VAL A 22 1.48 1.75 7.47
N SER A 23 0.84 0.88 8.25
CA SER A 23 1.35 0.41 9.53
C SER A 23 1.29 -1.11 9.66
N TRP A 24 2.33 -1.70 10.22
CA TRP A 24 2.47 -3.15 10.43
C TRP A 24 3.16 -3.44 11.76
N GLU A 25 3.03 -4.67 12.27
CA GLU A 25 3.59 -5.01 13.58
C GLU A 25 5.04 -5.46 13.53
N LYS A 26 5.31 -6.55 12.80
CA LYS A 26 6.63 -7.17 12.64
C LYS A 26 7.05 -7.20 11.18
N ASP A 27 6.18 -7.73 10.33
CA ASP A 27 6.43 -7.89 8.90
C ASP A 27 5.16 -7.58 8.11
N LEU A 28 5.32 -6.97 6.94
CA LEU A 28 4.20 -6.59 6.08
C LEU A 28 3.37 -7.82 5.65
N GLY A 29 4.02 -8.97 5.45
CA GLY A 29 3.38 -10.24 5.11
C GLY A 29 2.51 -10.84 6.22
N THR A 30 2.63 -10.37 7.47
CA THR A 30 1.74 -10.76 8.59
C THR A 30 0.45 -9.92 8.65
N GLY A 31 0.30 -8.96 7.73
CA GLY A 31 -0.81 -8.04 7.66
C GLY A 31 -0.45 -6.61 8.05
N PHE A 32 -1.27 -5.66 7.60
CA PHE A 32 -1.05 -4.23 7.77
C PHE A 32 -2.36 -3.45 7.79
N SER A 33 -2.30 -2.23 8.34
CA SER A 33 -3.39 -1.26 8.28
C SER A 33 -3.01 -0.13 7.32
N LEU A 34 -4.01 0.38 6.60
CA LEU A 34 -3.90 1.50 5.70
C LEU A 34 -4.73 2.67 6.23
N LEU A 35 -4.20 3.88 6.11
CA LEU A 35 -4.97 5.12 6.21
C LEU A 35 -4.63 5.98 5.00
N LEU A 36 -5.66 6.33 4.26
CA LEU A 36 -5.58 7.21 3.10
C LEU A 36 -6.28 8.53 3.44
N SER A 37 -5.71 9.68 3.09
CA SER A 37 -6.34 10.98 3.28
C SER A 37 -5.98 11.96 2.17
N ASP A 38 -6.95 12.77 1.78
CA ASP A 38 -6.83 13.93 0.86
C ASP A 38 -6.80 15.27 1.63
N CYS A 39 -6.50 15.22 2.93
CA CYS A 39 -6.57 16.35 3.89
C CYS A 39 -7.98 16.89 4.20
N GLN A 40 -9.04 16.33 3.61
CA GLN A 40 -10.43 16.67 3.94
C GLN A 40 -11.17 15.50 4.58
N CYS A 41 -10.98 14.33 4.00
CA CYS A 41 -11.53 13.04 4.37
C CYS A 41 -10.41 12.06 4.71
N ALA A 42 -10.78 10.98 5.40
CA ALA A 42 -9.88 9.89 5.72
C ALA A 42 -10.59 8.55 5.58
N TRP A 43 -9.91 7.59 4.98
CA TRP A 43 -10.37 6.22 4.80
C TRP A 43 -9.38 5.27 5.42
N THR A 44 -9.87 4.27 6.14
CA THR A 44 -9.05 3.26 6.79
C THR A 44 -9.38 1.87 6.25
N GLY A 45 -8.35 1.04 6.15
CA GLY A 45 -8.46 -0.33 5.69
C GLY A 45 -7.53 -1.23 6.50
N LYS A 46 -7.87 -2.52 6.59
CA LYS A 46 -7.02 -3.53 7.21
C LYS A 46 -6.89 -4.71 6.27
N VAL A 47 -5.66 -5.18 6.12
CA VAL A 47 -5.30 -6.34 5.29
C VAL A 47 -4.69 -7.38 6.21
N SER A 48 -5.26 -8.59 6.21
CA SER A 48 -4.73 -9.70 7.00
C SER A 48 -3.67 -10.49 6.24
N GLU A 49 -2.87 -11.30 6.95
CA GLU A 49 -1.97 -12.27 6.33
C GLU A 49 -2.67 -13.22 5.35
N ALA A 50 -3.93 -13.59 5.66
CA ALA A 50 -4.74 -14.44 4.79
C ALA A 50 -5.11 -13.72 3.49
N ASP A 51 -5.43 -12.42 3.55
CA ASP A 51 -5.72 -11.62 2.35
C ASP A 51 -4.49 -11.51 1.45
N ILE A 52 -3.31 -11.26 2.03
CA ILE A 52 -2.04 -11.18 1.29
C ILE A 52 -1.74 -12.51 0.59
N SER A 53 -1.88 -13.61 1.32
CA SER A 53 -1.56 -14.94 0.79
C SER A 53 -2.57 -15.38 -0.28
N ARG A 54 -3.85 -15.02 -0.12
CA ARG A 54 -4.88 -15.24 -1.13
C ARG A 54 -4.58 -14.46 -2.40
N GLU A 55 -4.33 -13.16 -2.29
CA GLU A 55 -4.07 -12.31 -3.46
C GLU A 55 -2.82 -12.76 -4.22
N ALA A 56 -1.74 -13.11 -3.51
CA ALA A 56 -0.53 -13.68 -4.11
C ALA A 56 -0.82 -14.95 -4.92
N ALA A 57 -1.66 -15.84 -4.38
CA ALA A 57 -2.07 -17.07 -5.07
C ALA A 57 -2.98 -16.79 -6.28
N ASP A 58 -3.92 -15.85 -6.16
CA ASP A 58 -4.87 -15.49 -7.21
C ASP A 58 -4.17 -14.93 -8.47
N ILE A 59 -3.03 -14.26 -8.29
CA ILE A 59 -2.20 -13.76 -9.40
C ILE A 59 -1.04 -14.69 -9.78
N GLU A 60 -1.00 -15.91 -9.23
CA GLU A 60 0.05 -16.92 -9.43
C GLU A 60 1.47 -16.40 -9.15
N MET A 61 1.62 -15.56 -8.12
CA MET A 61 2.91 -15.03 -7.69
C MET A 61 3.38 -15.73 -6.40
N ASP A 62 4.69 -15.99 -6.33
CA ASP A 62 5.35 -16.39 -5.09
C ASP A 62 5.05 -15.38 -3.97
N ARG A 63 4.67 -15.89 -2.79
CA ARG A 63 4.17 -15.05 -1.69
C ARG A 63 5.24 -14.08 -1.20
N GLU A 64 6.48 -14.54 -1.06
CA GLU A 64 7.60 -13.72 -0.61
C GLU A 64 7.87 -12.61 -1.62
N LYS A 65 7.85 -12.93 -2.92
CA LYS A 65 7.95 -11.94 -4.00
C LYS A 65 6.80 -10.92 -3.98
N TYR A 66 5.57 -11.37 -3.72
CA TYR A 66 4.42 -10.49 -3.61
C TYR A 66 4.58 -9.48 -2.46
N VAL A 67 5.03 -9.95 -1.29
CA VAL A 67 5.32 -9.08 -0.14
C VAL A 67 6.44 -8.09 -0.46
N GLU A 68 7.47 -8.49 -1.22
CA GLU A 68 8.53 -7.58 -1.67
C GLU A 68 7.99 -6.46 -2.57
N GLU A 69 7.11 -6.79 -3.52
CA GLU A 69 6.47 -5.78 -4.37
C GLU A 69 5.53 -4.86 -3.59
N LEU A 70 4.80 -5.38 -2.59
CA LEU A 70 4.04 -4.53 -1.65
C LEU A 70 4.95 -3.57 -0.89
N ARG A 71 6.13 -4.00 -0.45
CA ARG A 71 7.11 -3.11 0.22
C ARG A 71 7.57 -2.01 -0.73
N LYS A 72 7.87 -2.33 -1.98
CA LYS A 72 8.27 -1.34 -2.99
C LYS A 72 7.15 -0.35 -3.29
N ALA A 73 5.93 -0.83 -3.50
CA ALA A 73 4.80 0.03 -3.85
C ALA A 73 4.32 0.90 -2.68
N LEU A 74 4.20 0.32 -1.49
CA LEU A 74 3.53 0.96 -0.36
C LEU A 74 4.46 1.64 0.63
N ILE A 75 5.75 1.25 0.68
CA ILE A 75 6.72 1.76 1.66
C ILE A 75 7.82 2.60 1.01
N ALA A 76 8.40 2.16 -0.11
CA ALA A 76 9.58 2.79 -0.70
C ALA A 76 9.36 4.22 -1.24
N GLY A 77 8.12 4.71 -1.26
CA GLY A 77 7.82 6.13 -1.49
C GLY A 77 8.40 6.66 -2.80
N GLU A 78 9.10 7.80 -2.75
CA GLU A 78 9.68 8.46 -3.92
C GLU A 78 10.76 7.62 -4.63
N GLU A 79 11.41 6.66 -3.97
CA GLU A 79 12.37 5.74 -4.63
C GLU A 79 11.69 4.82 -5.65
N SER A 80 10.37 4.68 -5.55
CA SER A 80 9.52 3.91 -6.45
C SER A 80 8.66 4.77 -7.38
N ALA A 81 8.84 6.10 -7.35
CA ALA A 81 8.06 7.05 -8.13
C ALA A 81 8.13 6.75 -9.63
N GLY A 82 6.97 6.62 -10.27
CA GLY A 82 6.83 6.29 -11.70
C GLY A 82 6.80 4.80 -12.03
N LYS A 83 7.04 3.90 -11.06
CA LYS A 83 6.91 2.45 -11.25
C LYS A 83 5.53 1.90 -10.86
N TYR A 84 4.88 2.52 -9.87
CA TYR A 84 3.58 2.11 -9.36
C TYR A 84 2.55 3.23 -9.52
N ASN A 85 1.34 2.83 -9.89
CA ASN A 85 0.20 3.71 -10.08
C ASN A 85 -0.87 3.35 -9.05
N PHE A 86 -1.49 4.37 -8.45
CA PHE A 86 -2.60 4.20 -7.51
C PHE A 86 -3.89 4.63 -8.19
N VAL A 87 -4.92 3.80 -8.06
CA VAL A 87 -6.28 4.12 -8.51
C VAL A 87 -7.17 4.14 -7.29
N ILE A 88 -7.91 5.23 -7.12
CA ILE A 88 -8.85 5.44 -6.02
C ILE A 88 -10.21 5.73 -6.66
N SER A 89 -11.23 4.99 -6.24
CA SER A 89 -12.60 5.03 -6.77
C SER A 89 -13.62 5.23 -5.66
#